data_AF-A0AB35KC70-F1
#
_entry.id   AF-A0AB35KC70-F1
#
_cell.length_a   1.000
_cell.length_b   1.000
_cell.length_c   1.000
_cell.angle_alpha   90.00
_cell.angle_beta   90.00
_cell.angle_gamma   90.00
#
_symmetry.space_group_name_H-M   'P 1'
#
loop_
_entity.id
_entity.type
_entity.pdbx_description
1 polymer ?
#
loop_
_entity_poly.entity_id
_entity_poly.type
_entity_poly.pdbx_seq_one_letter_code
_entity_poly.pdbx_strand_id
1 'polypeptide(L)'
;MSKLEEVRASGKMSERILENNFRIFDHRLREMEGELKLCPYATLSEVIAWAEQLKITIGKIKLIQESSIVKSKKEWESLEEKMLAYLQIDKAFIHVFSDHVIFLVQLEQRYHQRLDIFANNLDNSVRYLKRYADDLEKQGFSISGILAESKNLSDMNWLSILNY
;
A
#
# COMPACT_ATOMS: atom_id res chain seq x y z
N MET A 1 -31.02 8.22 -17.95
CA MET A 1 -30.59 7.30 -16.88
C MET A 1 -31.37 7.65 -15.64
N SER A 2 -31.78 6.65 -14.85
CA SER A 2 -32.31 6.93 -13.52
C SER A 2 -31.17 7.39 -12.59
N LYS A 3 -31.47 8.16 -11.55
CA LYS A 3 -30.46 8.58 -10.56
C LYS A 3 -29.72 7.38 -9.93
N LEU A 4 -30.39 6.23 -9.80
CA LEU A 4 -29.79 4.99 -9.28
C LEU A 4 -28.75 4.40 -10.25
N GLU A 5 -29.01 4.46 -11.56
CA GLU A 5 -28.06 4.02 -12.58
C GLU A 5 -26.80 4.89 -12.59
N GLU A 6 -26.95 6.20 -12.35
CA GLU A 6 -25.84 7.14 -12.22
C GLU A 6 -24.96 6.82 -11.00
N VAL A 7 -25.59 6.52 -9.85
CA VAL A 7 -24.87 6.08 -8.64
C VAL A 7 -24.12 4.77 -8.91
N ARG A 8 -24.77 3.78 -9.54
CA ARG A 8 -24.14 2.50 -9.88
C ARG A 8 -22.96 2.68 -10.84
N ALA A 9 -23.13 3.49 -11.88
CA ALA A 9 -22.07 3.79 -12.85
C ALA A 9 -20.89 4.50 -12.17
N SER A 10 -21.16 5.43 -11.26
CA SER A 10 -20.13 6.11 -10.48
C SER A 10 -19.36 5.16 -9.57
N GLY A 11 -20.06 4.27 -8.85
CA GLY A 11 -19.43 3.24 -8.02
C GLY A 11 -18.49 2.36 -8.84
N LYS A 12 -18.94 1.87 -10.00
CA LYS A 12 -18.10 1.08 -10.91
C LYS A 12 -16.93 1.85 -11.51
N MET A 13 -17.08 3.15 -11.75
CA MET A 13 -15.96 3.98 -12.20
C MET A 13 -14.91 4.14 -11.11
N SER A 14 -15.34 4.45 -9.88
CA SER A 14 -14.48 4.54 -8.70
C SER A 14 -13.71 3.24 -8.47
N GLU A 15 -14.40 2.09 -8.50
CA GLU A 15 -13.78 0.76 -8.41
C GLU A 15 -12.64 0.59 -9.43
N ARG A 16 -12.87 0.97 -10.69
CA ARG A 16 -11.86 0.87 -11.76
C ARG A 16 -10.66 1.78 -11.52
N ILE A 17 -10.89 3.01 -11.05
CA ILE A 17 -9.81 3.97 -10.75
C ILE A 17 -8.93 3.42 -9.62
N LEU A 18 -9.55 2.93 -8.55
CA LEU A 18 -8.84 2.40 -7.39
C LEU A 18 -8.11 1.09 -7.71
N GLU A 19 -8.71 0.22 -8.51
CA GLU A 19 -8.05 -0.98 -9.02
C GLU A 19 -6.81 -0.65 -9.86
N ASN A 20 -6.90 0.38 -10.71
CA ASN A 20 -5.75 0.83 -11.50
C ASN A 20 -4.64 1.41 -10.62
N ASN A 21 -4.99 2.16 -9.57
CA ASN A 21 -4.01 2.66 -8.59
C ASN A 21 -3.30 1.50 -7.88
N PHE A 22 -4.01 0.44 -7.51
CA PHE A 22 -3.39 -0.76 -6.94
C PHE A 22 -2.43 -1.45 -7.91
N ARG A 23 -2.80 -1.57 -9.20
CA ARG A 23 -1.89 -2.14 -10.21
C ARG A 23 -0.61 -1.33 -10.37
N ILE A 24 -0.72 0.00 -10.39
CA ILE A 24 0.45 0.89 -10.45
C ILE A 24 1.33 0.69 -9.21
N PHE A 25 0.72 0.60 -8.03
CA PHE A 25 1.42 0.30 -6.79
C PHE A 25 2.12 -1.06 -6.84
N ASP A 26 1.43 -2.15 -7.20
CA ASP A 26 2.01 -3.49 -7.25
C ASP A 26 3.18 -3.55 -8.23
N HIS A 27 3.03 -2.93 -9.40
CA HIS A 27 4.10 -2.83 -10.37
C HIS A 27 5.32 -2.09 -9.79
N ARG A 28 5.11 -0.92 -9.19
CA ARG A 28 6.18 -0.12 -8.59
C ARG A 28 6.87 -0.85 -7.45
N LEU A 29 6.12 -1.59 -6.63
CA LEU A 29 6.66 -2.38 -5.55
C LEU A 29 7.52 -3.54 -6.06
N ARG A 30 7.14 -4.19 -7.18
CA ARG A 30 7.98 -5.21 -7.83
C ARG A 30 9.29 -4.64 -8.37
N GLU A 31 9.27 -3.42 -8.92
CA GLU A 31 10.50 -2.73 -9.33
C GLU A 31 11.41 -2.51 -8.12
N MET A 32 10.86 -2.01 -7.01
CA MET A 32 11.58 -1.81 -5.76
C MET A 32 12.15 -3.12 -5.18
N GLU A 33 11.43 -4.24 -5.27
CA GLU A 33 11.96 -5.56 -4.91
C GLU A 33 13.16 -5.97 -5.76
N GLY A 34 13.13 -5.64 -7.06
CA GLY A 34 14.26 -5.85 -7.96
C GLY A 34 15.46 -5.00 -7.56
N GLU A 35 15.25 -3.74 -7.22
CA GLU A 35 16.27 -2.80 -6.72
C GLU A 35 16.87 -3.26 -5.38
N LEU A 36 16.09 -3.94 -4.54
CA LEU A 36 16.48 -4.38 -3.20
C LEU A 36 16.97 -5.84 -3.15
N LYS A 37 17.45 -6.39 -4.27
CA LYS A 37 18.13 -7.70 -4.25
C LYS A 37 19.54 -7.56 -3.69
N LEU A 38 19.81 -8.32 -2.62
CA LEU A 38 21.16 -8.47 -2.09
C LEU A 38 21.73 -9.84 -2.50
N CYS A 39 22.92 -9.84 -3.10
CA CYS A 39 23.59 -11.09 -3.49
C CYS A 39 23.98 -11.91 -2.25
N PRO A 40 23.89 -13.25 -2.32
CA PRO A 40 24.57 -14.10 -1.34
C PRO A 40 26.07 -13.73 -1.36
N TYR A 41 26.65 -13.51 -0.18
CA TYR A 41 28.06 -13.11 -0.01
C TYR A 41 28.41 -11.66 -0.41
N ALA A 42 27.43 -10.75 -0.39
CA ALA A 42 27.69 -9.32 -0.56
C ALA A 42 28.77 -8.81 0.42
N THR A 43 29.66 -7.98 -0.09
CA THR A 43 30.66 -7.24 0.69
C THR A 43 30.00 -6.24 1.64
N LEU A 44 30.73 -5.80 2.67
CA LEU A 44 30.23 -4.78 3.60
C LEU A 44 29.80 -3.49 2.88
N SER A 45 30.53 -3.05 1.84
CA SER A 45 30.16 -1.88 1.04
C SER A 45 28.84 -2.06 0.29
N GLU A 46 28.59 -3.25 -0.27
CA GLU A 46 27.34 -3.57 -0.97
C GLU A 46 26.17 -3.65 0.03
N VAL A 47 26.42 -4.19 1.22
CA VAL A 47 25.47 -4.22 2.33
C VAL A 47 25.08 -2.82 2.80
N ILE A 48 26.04 -1.90 2.92
CA ILE A 48 25.78 -0.51 3.29
C ILE A 48 24.96 0.19 2.19
N ALA A 49 25.36 0.07 0.93
CA ALA A 49 24.61 0.65 -0.19
C ALA A 49 23.18 0.10 -0.26
N TRP A 50 22.99 -1.19 0.02
CA TRP A 50 21.67 -1.80 0.10
C TRP A 50 20.82 -1.21 1.25
N ALA A 51 21.41 -0.98 2.42
CA ALA A 51 20.70 -0.37 3.55
C ALA A 51 20.26 1.07 3.27
N GLU A 52 21.09 1.85 2.55
CA GLU A 52 20.72 3.18 2.06
C GLU A 52 19.56 3.12 1.06
N GLN A 53 19.63 2.21 0.09
CA GLN A 53 18.56 2.01 -0.88
C GLN A 53 17.25 1.58 -0.22
N LEU A 54 17.32 0.75 0.83
CA LEU A 54 16.15 0.35 1.60
C LEU A 54 15.47 1.55 2.26
N LYS A 55 16.24 2.43 2.90
CA LYS A 55 15.70 3.65 3.52
C LYS A 55 15.02 4.56 2.50
N ILE A 56 15.64 4.73 1.33
CA ILE A 56 15.04 5.49 0.21
C ILE A 56 13.72 4.84 -0.24
N THR A 57 13.71 3.53 -0.36
CA THR A 57 12.54 2.76 -0.79
C THR A 57 11.38 2.88 0.20
N ILE A 58 11.65 2.78 1.50
CA ILE A 58 10.65 3.00 2.56
C ILE A 58 10.05 4.41 2.44
N GLY A 59 10.88 5.43 2.18
CA GLY A 59 10.41 6.79 1.93
C GLY A 59 9.47 6.89 0.72
N LYS A 60 9.82 6.23 -0.39
CA LYS A 60 8.95 6.16 -1.59
C LYS A 60 7.61 5.46 -1.28
N ILE A 61 7.62 4.36 -0.53
CA ILE A 61 6.39 3.63 -0.16
C ILE A 61 5.45 4.52 0.63
N LYS A 62 5.96 5.26 1.64
CA LYS A 62 5.16 6.22 2.42
C LYS A 62 4.52 7.31 1.56
N LEU A 63 5.27 7.87 0.60
CA LEU A 63 4.72 8.87 -0.34
C LEU A 63 3.61 8.30 -1.24
N ILE A 64 3.76 7.04 -1.68
CA ILE A 64 2.70 6.38 -2.48
C ILE A 64 1.47 6.13 -1.61
N GLN A 65 1.66 5.72 -0.35
CA GLN A 65 0.58 5.53 0.62
C GLN A 65 -0.21 6.82 0.84
N GLU A 66 0.46 7.94 1.13
CA GLU A 66 -0.17 9.25 1.28
C GLU A 66 -0.99 9.63 0.04
N SER A 67 -0.44 9.41 -1.16
CA SER A 67 -1.16 9.63 -2.41
C SER A 67 -2.39 8.73 -2.55
N SER A 68 -2.29 7.46 -2.15
CA SER A 68 -3.38 6.48 -2.17
C SER A 68 -4.53 6.88 -1.24
N ILE A 69 -4.20 7.33 -0.02
CA ILE A 69 -5.18 7.81 0.96
C ILE A 69 -5.92 9.04 0.40
N VAL A 70 -5.21 10.01 -0.17
CA VAL A 70 -5.84 11.21 -0.76
C VAL A 70 -6.75 10.86 -1.94
N LYS A 71 -6.30 9.97 -2.83
CA LYS A 71 -7.09 9.54 -4.00
C LYS A 71 -8.34 8.77 -3.57
N SER A 72 -8.19 7.80 -2.67
CA SER A 72 -9.33 7.02 -2.16
C SER A 72 -10.35 7.88 -1.45
N LYS A 73 -9.91 8.86 -0.64
CA LYS A 73 -10.80 9.83 -0.01
C LYS A 73 -11.61 10.62 -1.04
N LYS A 74 -10.95 11.12 -2.10
CA LYS A 74 -11.61 11.86 -3.16
C LYS A 74 -12.66 11.02 -3.90
N GLU A 75 -12.32 9.77 -4.22
CA GLU A 75 -13.25 8.85 -4.87
C GLU A 75 -14.45 8.52 -3.97
N TRP A 76 -14.22 8.38 -2.67
CA TRP A 76 -15.27 8.19 -1.67
C TRP A 76 -16.21 9.42 -1.58
N GLU A 77 -15.65 10.62 -1.41
CA GLU A 77 -16.41 11.87 -1.33
C GLU A 77 -17.27 12.08 -2.59
N SER A 78 -16.73 11.79 -3.78
CA SER A 78 -17.50 11.90 -5.03
C SER A 78 -18.67 10.92 -5.11
N LEU A 79 -18.49 9.71 -4.56
CA LEU A 79 -19.58 8.73 -4.51
C LEU A 79 -20.62 9.15 -3.47
N GLU A 80 -20.19 9.60 -2.30
CA GLU A 80 -21.05 10.06 -1.20
C GLU A 80 -21.95 11.22 -1.65
N GLU A 81 -21.42 12.22 -2.35
CA GLU A 81 -22.22 13.34 -2.90
C GLU A 81 -23.33 12.85 -3.84
N LYS A 82 -23.00 11.92 -4.75
CA LYS A 82 -23.98 11.34 -5.68
C LYS A 82 -25.02 10.49 -4.96
N MET A 83 -24.61 9.82 -3.88
CA MET A 83 -25.51 9.07 -3.03
C MET A 83 -26.48 9.98 -2.26
N LEU A 84 -26.01 11.10 -1.72
CA LEU A 84 -26.87 12.08 -1.04
C LEU A 84 -27.86 12.74 -2.01
N ALA A 85 -27.50 12.87 -3.30
CA ALA A 85 -28.41 13.34 -4.35
C ALA A 85 -29.52 12.33 -4.70
N TYR A 86 -29.42 11.08 -4.25
CA TYR A 86 -30.44 10.04 -4.40
C TYR A 86 -31.47 10.15 -3.27
N LEU A 87 -32.68 10.63 -3.61
CA LEU A 87 -33.73 11.03 -2.66
C LEU A 87 -34.48 9.87 -1.98
N GLN A 88 -34.12 8.60 -2.26
CA GLN A 88 -34.79 7.43 -1.69
C GLN A 88 -33.75 6.42 -1.22
N ILE A 89 -33.63 6.16 0.08
CA ILE A 89 -32.82 5.03 0.56
C ILE A 89 -33.68 3.78 0.40
N ASP A 90 -33.54 3.10 -0.75
CA ASP A 90 -34.25 1.86 -1.04
C ASP A 90 -33.29 0.65 -1.01
N LYS A 91 -33.84 -0.56 -1.16
CA LYS A 91 -33.05 -1.79 -1.12
C LYS A 91 -31.98 -1.82 -2.22
N ALA A 92 -32.25 -1.21 -3.37
CA ALA A 92 -31.31 -1.21 -4.49
C ALA A 92 -30.11 -0.29 -4.21
N PHE A 93 -30.34 0.86 -3.57
CA PHE A 93 -29.29 1.75 -3.09
C PHE A 93 -28.40 1.09 -2.02
N ILE A 94 -29.02 0.44 -1.02
CA ILE A 94 -28.28 -0.28 0.03
C ILE A 94 -27.36 -1.35 -0.58
N HIS A 95 -27.82 -2.06 -1.59
CA HIS A 95 -26.98 -3.04 -2.31
C HIS A 95 -25.79 -2.39 -3.00
N VAL A 96 -26.00 -1.31 -3.76
CA VAL A 96 -24.90 -0.61 -4.45
C VAL A 96 -23.84 -0.10 -3.45
N PHE A 97 -24.28 0.43 -2.31
CA PHE A 97 -23.36 0.88 -1.27
C PHE A 97 -22.60 -0.29 -0.63
N SER A 98 -23.31 -1.34 -0.24
CA SER A 98 -22.71 -2.51 0.41
C SER A 98 -21.67 -3.17 -0.50
N ASP A 99 -21.98 -3.31 -1.79
CA ASP A 99 -21.05 -3.85 -2.79
C ASP A 99 -19.77 -3.01 -2.88
N HIS A 100 -19.91 -1.68 -2.86
CA HIS A 100 -18.76 -0.78 -2.93
C HIS A 100 -17.91 -0.84 -1.66
N VAL A 101 -18.52 -0.85 -0.47
CA VAL A 101 -17.79 -1.02 0.80
C VAL A 101 -17.05 -2.37 0.84
N ILE A 102 -17.70 -3.45 0.40
CA ILE A 102 -17.05 -4.78 0.28
C ILE A 102 -15.84 -4.71 -0.65
N PHE A 103 -15.98 -4.07 -1.81
CA PHE A 103 -14.85 -3.87 -2.73
C PHE A 103 -13.67 -3.15 -2.06
N LEU A 104 -13.95 -2.08 -1.31
CA LEU A 104 -12.89 -1.30 -0.65
C LEU A 104 -12.17 -2.11 0.42
N VAL A 105 -12.90 -2.88 1.23
CA VAL A 105 -12.31 -3.79 2.22
C VAL A 105 -11.43 -4.84 1.53
N GLN A 106 -11.90 -5.42 0.43
CA GLN A 106 -11.10 -6.38 -0.35
C GLN A 106 -9.87 -5.73 -0.99
N LEU A 107 -9.96 -4.47 -1.42
CA LEU A 107 -8.84 -3.73 -1.97
C LEU A 107 -7.77 -3.47 -0.91
N GLU A 108 -8.17 -3.04 0.29
CA GLU A 108 -7.23 -2.87 1.41
C GLU A 108 -6.49 -4.17 1.74
N GLN A 109 -7.23 -5.29 1.82
CA GLN A 109 -6.63 -6.60 2.08
C GLN A 109 -5.57 -6.96 1.04
N ARG A 110 -5.78 -6.60 -0.23
CA ARG A 110 -4.80 -6.83 -1.30
C ARG A 110 -3.55 -5.96 -1.13
N TYR A 111 -3.68 -4.71 -0.68
CA TYR A 111 -2.52 -3.87 -0.32
C TYR A 111 -1.70 -4.52 0.80
N HIS A 112 -2.36 -4.93 1.90
CA HIS A 112 -1.69 -5.61 3.02
C HIS A 112 -0.99 -6.89 2.59
N GLN A 113 -1.70 -7.81 1.91
CA GLN A 113 -1.13 -9.06 1.42
C GLN A 113 0.13 -8.82 0.57
N ARG A 114 0.10 -7.78 -0.25
CA ARG A 114 1.22 -7.49 -1.14
C ARG A 114 2.43 -6.94 -0.38
N LEU A 115 2.20 -6.14 0.66
CA LEU A 115 3.24 -5.63 1.55
C LEU A 115 3.78 -6.68 2.49
N ASP A 116 2.95 -7.62 2.94
CA ASP A 116 3.41 -8.80 3.69
C ASP A 116 4.44 -9.60 2.88
N ILE A 117 4.16 -9.83 1.58
CA ILE A 117 5.11 -10.49 0.68
C ILE A 117 6.41 -9.68 0.58
N PHE A 118 6.30 -8.35 0.42
CA PHE A 118 7.45 -7.47 0.35
C PHE A 118 8.29 -7.50 1.64
N ALA A 119 7.65 -7.36 2.81
CA ALA A 119 8.30 -7.37 4.11
C ALA A 119 8.95 -8.73 4.41
N ASN A 120 8.33 -9.84 4.00
CA ASN A 120 8.93 -11.18 4.11
C ASN A 120 10.18 -11.32 3.22
N ASN A 121 10.15 -10.77 2.00
CA ASN A 121 11.33 -10.73 1.14
C ASN A 121 12.47 -9.91 1.77
N LEU A 122 12.14 -8.78 2.41
CA LEU A 122 13.10 -7.97 3.14
C LEU A 122 13.65 -8.68 4.37
N ASP A 123 12.83 -9.33 5.20
CA ASP A 123 13.29 -10.05 6.40
C ASP A 123 14.31 -11.15 6.03
N ASN A 124 14.08 -11.85 4.92
CA ASN A 124 15.03 -12.81 4.39
C ASN A 124 16.39 -12.16 4.08
N SER A 125 16.39 -10.99 3.42
CA SER A 125 17.61 -10.21 3.15
C SER A 125 18.28 -9.71 4.43
N VAL A 126 17.51 -9.20 5.40
CA VAL A 126 18.05 -8.68 6.67
C VAL A 126 18.62 -9.77 7.57
N ARG A 127 18.09 -11.01 7.53
CA ARG A 127 18.70 -12.14 8.26
C ARG A 127 20.14 -12.40 7.82
N TYR A 128 20.48 -12.17 6.55
CA TYR A 128 21.87 -12.24 6.09
C TYR A 128 22.74 -11.12 6.67
N LEU A 129 22.14 -9.96 6.93
CA LEU A 129 22.83 -8.79 7.48
C LEU A 129 23.20 -8.92 8.96
N LYS A 130 22.62 -9.88 9.70
CA LYS A 130 22.99 -10.14 11.10
C LYS A 130 24.49 -10.38 11.29
N ARG A 131 25.18 -10.89 10.26
CA ARG A 131 26.65 -11.08 10.28
C ARG A 131 27.45 -9.78 10.22
N TYR A 132 26.83 -8.69 9.79
CA TYR A 132 27.43 -7.35 9.66
C TYR A 132 26.85 -6.37 10.70
N ALA A 133 26.17 -6.86 11.74
CA ALA A 133 25.47 -6.02 12.71
C ALA A 133 26.36 -4.95 13.35
N ASP A 134 27.50 -5.37 13.91
CA ASP A 134 28.42 -4.46 14.58
C ASP A 134 29.03 -3.42 13.61
N ASP A 135 29.23 -3.80 12.34
CA ASP A 135 29.81 -2.91 11.34
C ASP A 135 28.76 -1.94 10.77
N LEU A 136 27.51 -2.37 10.64
CA LEU A 136 26.38 -1.52 10.26
C LEU A 136 26.07 -0.49 11.35
N GLU A 137 26.08 -0.90 12.63
CA GLU A 137 25.86 0.05 13.73
C GLU A 137 26.96 1.11 13.83
N LYS A 138 28.24 0.75 13.60
CA LYS A 138 29.34 1.72 13.51
C LYS A 138 29.16 2.75 12.39
N GLN A 139 28.44 2.38 11.33
CA GLN A 139 28.11 3.25 10.20
C GLN A 139 26.77 3.99 10.40
N GLY A 140 26.13 3.86 11.57
CA GLY A 140 24.87 4.52 11.90
C GLY A 140 23.62 3.81 11.39
N PHE A 141 23.73 2.58 10.87
CA PHE A 141 22.58 1.76 10.48
C PHE A 141 22.15 0.85 11.62
N SER A 142 21.00 1.18 12.23
CA SER A 142 20.40 0.31 13.23
C SER A 142 19.66 -0.85 12.55
N ILE A 143 20.15 -2.09 12.70
CA ILE A 143 19.46 -3.29 12.17
C ILE A 143 18.07 -3.43 12.82
N SER A 144 17.96 -3.18 14.13
CA SER A 144 16.67 -3.22 14.82
C SER A 144 15.71 -2.16 14.28
N GLY A 145 16.22 -0.96 13.97
CA GLY A 145 15.45 0.09 13.29
C GLY A 145 14.95 -0.33 11.91
N ILE A 146 15.83 -0.91 11.10
CA ILE A 146 15.48 -1.42 9.75
C ILE A 146 14.41 -2.52 9.82
N LEU A 147 14.55 -3.46 10.75
CA LEU A 147 13.56 -4.52 10.96
C LEU A 147 12.21 -3.97 11.44
N ALA A 148 12.23 -3.00 12.35
CA ALA A 148 11.03 -2.33 12.84
C ALA A 148 10.32 -1.56 11.73
N GLU A 149 11.04 -0.81 10.91
CA GLU A 149 10.44 -0.12 9.76
C GLU A 149 9.87 -1.09 8.74
N SER A 150 10.61 -2.17 8.41
CA SER A 150 10.14 -3.21 7.49
C SER A 150 8.85 -3.86 7.98
N LYS A 151 8.73 -4.11 9.29
CA LYS A 151 7.52 -4.66 9.89
C LYS A 151 6.37 -3.65 9.88
N ASN A 152 6.65 -2.37 10.12
CA ASN A 152 5.62 -1.34 10.06
C ASN A 152 5.03 -1.15 8.66
N LEU A 153 5.72 -1.56 7.59
CA LEU A 153 5.19 -1.47 6.23
C LEU A 153 3.95 -2.35 6.01
N SER A 154 3.85 -3.52 6.66
CA SER A 154 2.69 -4.42 6.51
C SER A 154 1.44 -3.88 7.20
N ASP A 155 1.62 -3.07 8.25
CA ASP A 155 0.53 -2.59 9.11
C ASP A 155 -0.02 -1.22 8.66
N MET A 156 0.44 -0.71 7.52
CA MET A 156 0.04 0.57 6.95
C MET A 156 -1.37 0.50 6.35
N ASN A 157 -2.23 1.47 6.68
CA ASN A 157 -3.51 1.66 5.98
C ASN A 157 -3.29 2.36 4.63
N TRP A 158 -3.95 1.90 3.57
CA TRP A 158 -3.75 2.40 2.18
C TRP A 158 -4.94 3.15 1.63
N LEU A 159 -6.10 2.90 2.20
CA LEU A 159 -7.34 3.59 1.87
C LEU A 159 -7.80 4.40 3.07
N SER A 160 -8.39 5.57 2.80
CA SER A 160 -8.88 6.48 3.85
C SER A 160 -10.04 5.94 4.68
N ILE A 161 -10.59 4.79 4.32
CA ILE A 161 -11.92 4.32 4.71
C ILE A 161 -11.87 3.54 6.04
N LEU A 162 -10.66 3.16 6.47
CA LEU A 162 -10.41 2.45 7.73
C LEU A 162 -9.75 3.33 8.80
N ASN A 163 -9.60 4.64 8.56
CA ASN A 163 -9.09 5.58 9.56
C ASN A 163 -10.21 6.04 10.53
N TYR A 164 -10.91 5.08 11.12
CA TYR A 164 -11.89 5.28 12.20
C TYR A 164 -11.35 4.79 13.53
#